data_AF-A0A9E3B4H1-F1
#
_entry.id   AF-A0A9E3B4H1-F1
#
_cell.length_a   1.000
_cell.length_b   1.000
_cell.length_c   1.000
_cell.angle_alpha   90.00
_cell.angle_beta   90.00
_cell.angle_gamma   90.00
#
_symmetry.space_group_name_H-M   'P 1'
#
loop_
_entity.id
_entity.type
_entity.pdbx_description
1 polymer ?
#
loop_
_entity_poly.entity_id
_entity_poly.type
_entity_poly.pdbx_seq_one_letter_code
_entity_poly.pdbx_strand_id
1 'polypeptide(L)'
;MSSKVSTNHQLPPGEVETAEYAVEQLRQENFTLHNEIELRSQENALLNEVISTVGSTLRLDEVLRHLVDTVVRATSCDVAFIYLYDKDKERLVLASANEQYRRLVGKLSMALGEGIAGWVALHRKPVFLKEEALEDPRFCYFPELEEEKFQSIMTV
;
A
#
# COMPACT_ATOMS: atom_id res chain seq x y z
N MET A 1 62.18 49.28 14.49
CA MET A 1 61.43 48.20 15.15
C MET A 1 60.66 47.44 14.08
N SER A 2 60.82 46.11 14.08
CA SER A 2 60.42 45.11 13.08
C SER A 2 58.94 45.16 12.67
N SER A 3 58.64 44.92 11.38
CA SER A 3 58.03 43.68 10.82
C SER A 3 56.60 43.43 11.33
N LYS A 4 55.59 43.27 10.47
CA LYS A 4 55.44 42.13 9.56
C LYS A 4 54.59 42.50 8.33
N VAL A 5 55.12 42.14 7.17
CA VAL A 5 54.37 42.05 5.90
C VAL A 5 53.53 40.78 5.98
N SER A 6 52.20 40.92 5.93
CA SER A 6 51.28 39.80 5.77
C SER A 6 51.44 39.23 4.36
N THR A 7 52.09 38.08 4.26
CA THR A 7 52.19 37.28 3.03
C THR A 7 50.80 36.76 2.68
N ASN A 8 50.20 37.31 1.64
CA ASN A 8 48.97 36.81 1.06
C ASN A 8 49.30 35.50 0.32
N HIS A 9 49.04 34.37 0.97
CA HIS A 9 49.25 33.05 0.39
C HIS A 9 48.06 32.72 -0.52
N GLN A 10 48.14 33.17 -1.77
CA GLN A 10 47.17 32.82 -2.81
C GLN A 10 47.30 31.32 -3.07
N LEU A 11 46.23 30.55 -2.84
CA LEU A 11 46.18 29.12 -3.14
C LEU A 11 46.48 28.90 -4.64
N PRO A 12 47.27 27.87 -5.01
CA PRO A 12 47.58 27.59 -6.39
C PRO A 12 46.30 27.26 -7.18
N PRO A 13 46.19 27.67 -8.46
CA PRO A 13 44.94 27.60 -9.24
C PRO A 13 44.25 26.21 -9.26
N GLY A 14 45.01 25.11 -9.24
CA GLY A 14 44.46 23.76 -9.24
C GLY A 14 43.90 23.29 -7.88
N GLU A 15 44.31 23.89 -6.77
CA GLU A 15 43.75 23.60 -5.44
C GLU A 15 42.40 24.29 -5.22
N VAL A 16 42.18 25.45 -5.87
CA VAL A 16 40.89 26.17 -5.84
C VAL A 16 39.86 25.41 -6.68
N GLU A 17 40.23 24.93 -7.86
CA GLU A 17 39.34 24.18 -8.77
C GLU A 17 38.93 22.82 -8.17
N THR A 18 39.83 22.15 -7.46
CA THR A 18 39.53 20.90 -6.73
C THR A 18 38.66 21.12 -5.49
N ALA A 19 38.85 22.22 -4.76
CA ALA A 19 37.99 22.59 -3.64
C ALA A 19 36.58 22.99 -4.09
N GLU A 20 36.44 23.76 -5.17
CA GLU A 20 35.15 24.13 -5.75
C GLU A 20 34.39 22.91 -6.26
N TYR A 21 35.08 21.98 -6.92
CA TYR A 21 34.51 20.70 -7.33
C TYR A 21 34.00 19.88 -6.14
N ALA A 22 34.79 19.80 -5.06
CA ALA A 22 34.40 19.08 -3.84
C ALA A 22 33.18 19.72 -3.14
N VAL A 23 33.10 21.06 -3.10
CA VAL A 23 31.96 21.79 -2.56
C VAL A 23 30.70 21.56 -3.40
N GLU A 24 30.82 21.53 -4.72
CA GLU A 24 29.69 21.25 -5.61
C GLU A 24 29.19 19.80 -5.49
N GLN A 25 30.11 18.83 -5.35
CA GLN A 25 29.74 17.44 -5.07
C GLN A 25 29.00 17.30 -3.72
N LEU A 26 29.51 17.94 -2.66
CA LEU A 26 28.85 17.95 -1.34
C LEU A 26 27.47 18.63 -1.41
N ARG A 27 27.30 19.67 -2.24
CA ARG A 27 25.99 20.30 -2.45
C ARG A 27 25.01 19.37 -3.13
N GLN A 28 25.44 18.65 -4.17
CA GLN A 28 24.61 17.67 -4.86
C GLN A 28 24.22 16.50 -3.94
N GLU A 29 25.16 16.01 -3.14
CA GLU A 29 24.92 14.96 -2.16
C GLU A 29 23.94 15.41 -1.07
N ASN A 30 24.12 16.62 -0.51
CA ASN A 30 23.17 17.21 0.43
C ASN A 30 21.77 17.37 -0.18
N PHE A 31 21.66 17.84 -1.41
CA PHE A 31 20.37 17.97 -2.10
C PHE A 31 19.68 16.61 -2.25
N THR A 32 20.44 15.57 -2.62
CA THR A 32 19.92 14.20 -2.80
C THR A 32 19.46 13.60 -1.47
N LEU A 33 20.28 13.71 -0.42
CA LEU A 33 19.97 13.22 0.91
C LEU A 33 18.73 13.91 1.51
N HIS A 34 18.60 15.22 1.34
CA HIS A 34 17.40 15.94 1.80
C HIS A 34 16.14 15.45 1.09
N ASN A 35 16.19 15.22 -0.23
CA ASN A 35 15.05 14.66 -0.95
C ASN A 35 14.69 13.24 -0.48
N GLU A 36 15.68 12.39 -0.19
CA GLU A 36 15.42 11.04 0.33
C GLU A 36 14.83 11.08 1.75
N ILE A 37 15.32 11.99 2.61
CA ILE A 37 14.75 12.22 3.95
C ILE A 37 13.30 12.72 3.84
N GLU A 38 13.03 13.65 2.93
CA GLU A 38 11.67 14.17 2.67
C GLU A 38 10.74 13.05 2.21
N LEU A 39 11.18 12.22 1.26
CA LEU A 39 10.41 11.08 0.76
C LEU A 39 10.11 10.06 1.88
N ARG A 40 11.13 9.67 2.65
CA ARG A 40 10.94 8.76 3.79
C ARG A 40 10.07 9.36 4.88
N SER A 41 10.13 10.68 5.08
CA SER A 41 9.25 11.40 6.00
C SER A 41 7.80 11.32 5.54
N GLN A 42 7.54 11.50 4.24
CA GLN A 42 6.21 11.35 3.64
C GLN A 42 5.68 9.91 3.74
N GLU A 43 6.52 8.91 3.45
CA GLU A 43 6.15 7.49 3.62
C GLU A 43 5.81 7.17 5.09
N ASN A 44 6.63 7.65 6.02
CA ASN A 44 6.37 7.48 7.46
C ASN A 44 5.11 8.23 7.92
N ALA A 45 4.84 9.41 7.37
CA ALA A 45 3.63 10.17 7.67
C ALA A 45 2.38 9.42 7.21
N LEU A 46 2.40 8.85 6.00
CA LEU A 46 1.33 7.99 5.48
C LEU A 46 1.14 6.72 6.33
N LEU A 47 2.24 6.05 6.71
CA LEU A 47 2.17 4.89 7.60
C LEU A 47 1.58 5.26 8.96
N ASN A 48 2.01 6.39 9.55
CA ASN A 48 1.47 6.89 10.81
C ASN A 48 0.00 7.32 10.68
N GLU A 49 -0.40 7.89 9.55
CA GLU A 49 -1.80 8.21 9.25
C GLU A 49 -2.64 6.93 9.18
N VAL A 50 -2.16 5.89 8.51
CA VAL A 50 -2.80 4.56 8.48
C VAL A 50 -2.90 3.97 9.89
N ILE A 51 -1.81 4.00 10.67
CA ILE A 51 -1.76 3.49 12.05
C ILE A 51 -2.72 4.27 12.97
N SER A 52 -2.75 5.61 12.85
CA SER A 52 -3.61 6.50 13.62
C SER A 52 -5.09 6.30 13.27
N THR A 53 -5.39 6.14 11.98
CA THR A 53 -6.73 5.79 11.48
C THR A 53 -7.19 4.44 12.04
N VAL A 54 -6.31 3.45 12.09
CA VAL A 54 -6.62 2.15 12.69
C VAL A 54 -6.77 2.23 14.22
N GLY A 55 -6.02 3.12 14.90
CA GLY A 55 -5.92 3.18 16.36
C GLY A 55 -6.92 4.09 17.08
N SER A 56 -7.55 5.06 16.41
CA SER A 56 -8.34 6.11 17.07
C SER A 56 -9.84 6.04 16.75
N THR A 57 -10.55 5.06 17.30
CA THR A 57 -12.03 5.08 17.41
C THR A 57 -12.83 5.11 16.09
N LEU A 58 -12.26 4.75 14.95
CA LEU A 58 -13.09 4.40 13.80
C LEU A 58 -13.78 3.07 14.10
N ARG A 59 -15.10 3.03 13.90
CA ARG A 59 -15.78 1.74 13.85
C ARG A 59 -15.08 0.94 12.75
N LEU A 60 -14.64 -0.30 13.03
CA LEU A 60 -13.89 -1.14 12.08
C LEU A 60 -14.53 -1.12 10.66
N ASP A 61 -15.85 -1.01 10.58
CA ASP A 61 -16.57 -0.89 9.32
C ASP A 61 -16.22 0.37 8.49
N GLU A 62 -15.90 1.51 9.11
CA GLU A 62 -15.43 2.73 8.41
C GLU A 62 -14.05 2.53 7.83
N VAL A 63 -13.12 1.95 8.60
CA VAL A 63 -11.76 1.66 8.12
C VAL A 63 -11.80 0.71 6.92
N LEU A 64 -12.56 -0.38 7.03
CA LEU A 64 -12.67 -1.37 5.95
C LEU A 64 -13.37 -0.80 4.70
N ARG A 65 -14.28 0.16 4.85
CA ARG A 65 -14.86 0.89 3.71
C ARG A 65 -13.80 1.73 3.01
N HIS A 66 -13.06 2.53 3.75
CA HIS A 66 -11.98 3.34 3.19
C HIS A 66 -10.90 2.49 2.51
N LEU A 67 -10.61 1.30 3.04
CA LEU A 67 -9.69 0.35 2.41
C LEU A 67 -10.21 -0.17 1.07
N VAL A 68 -11.48 -0.60 1.00
CA VAL A 68 -12.09 -1.03 -0.27
C VAL A 68 -11.98 0.08 -1.32
N ASP A 69 -12.39 1.30 -0.97
CA ASP A 69 -12.35 2.43 -1.89
C ASP A 69 -10.92 2.74 -2.35
N THR A 70 -9.95 2.61 -1.44
CA THR A 70 -8.53 2.86 -1.73
C THR A 70 -7.94 1.79 -2.64
N VAL A 71 -8.25 0.51 -2.41
CA VAL A 71 -7.80 -0.59 -3.26
C VAL A 71 -8.37 -0.43 -4.67
N VAL A 72 -9.67 -0.19 -4.79
CA VAL A 72 -10.35 0.01 -6.09
C VAL A 72 -9.71 1.15 -6.88
N ARG A 73 -9.45 2.30 -6.24
CA ARG A 73 -8.76 3.42 -6.90
C ARG A 73 -7.32 3.08 -7.30
N ALA A 74 -6.57 2.41 -6.43
CA ALA A 74 -5.16 2.12 -6.65
C ALA A 74 -4.95 1.06 -7.75
N THR A 75 -5.83 0.06 -7.85
CA THR A 75 -5.72 -1.03 -8.82
C THR A 75 -6.56 -0.80 -10.08
N SER A 76 -7.47 0.18 -10.06
CA SER A 76 -8.47 0.37 -11.11
C SER A 76 -9.34 -0.87 -11.37
N CYS A 77 -9.57 -1.71 -10.36
CA CYS A 77 -10.48 -2.85 -10.46
C CYS A 77 -11.94 -2.38 -10.36
N ASP A 78 -12.88 -3.16 -10.89
CA ASP A 78 -14.30 -2.80 -10.85
C ASP A 78 -14.85 -2.82 -9.42
N VAL A 79 -14.46 -3.84 -8.65
CA VAL A 79 -14.99 -4.15 -7.32
C VAL A 79 -13.92 -4.78 -6.43
N ALA A 80 -14.08 -4.65 -5.12
CA ALA A 80 -13.27 -5.33 -4.11
C ALA A 80 -14.14 -5.77 -2.93
N PHE A 81 -13.78 -6.92 -2.35
CA PHE A 81 -14.46 -7.52 -1.21
C PHE A 81 -13.42 -7.82 -0.13
N ILE A 82 -13.72 -7.46 1.12
CA ILE A 82 -12.90 -7.84 2.27
C ILE A 82 -13.69 -8.82 3.13
N TYR A 83 -13.13 -10.00 3.32
CA TYR A 83 -13.65 -11.02 4.23
C TYR A 83 -12.84 -11.03 5.52
N LEU A 84 -13.52 -11.13 6.67
CA LEU A 84 -12.89 -11.34 7.97
C LEU A 84 -13.28 -12.70 8.51
N TYR A 85 -12.34 -13.36 9.18
CA TYR A 85 -12.60 -14.61 9.86
C TYR A 85 -13.33 -14.36 11.20
N ASP A 86 -14.56 -14.83 11.29
CA ASP A 86 -15.38 -14.86 12.49
C ASP A 86 -15.08 -16.17 13.23
N LYS A 87 -14.42 -16.06 14.39
CA LYS A 87 -13.99 -17.22 15.19
C LYS A 87 -15.15 -17.97 15.82
N ASP A 88 -16.24 -17.29 16.16
CA ASP A 88 -17.38 -17.92 16.83
C ASP A 88 -18.19 -18.75 15.84
N LYS A 89 -18.22 -18.33 14.57
CA LYS A 89 -18.87 -19.06 13.48
C LYS A 89 -17.94 -19.99 12.71
N GLU A 90 -16.64 -19.89 12.93
CA GLU A 90 -15.58 -20.54 12.16
C GLU A 90 -15.68 -20.31 10.64
N ARG A 91 -16.07 -19.10 10.24
CA ARG A 91 -16.34 -18.74 8.83
C ARG A 91 -15.70 -17.41 8.44
N LEU A 92 -15.40 -17.27 7.16
CA LEU A 92 -15.11 -15.98 6.55
C LEU A 92 -16.44 -15.26 6.29
N VAL A 93 -16.58 -14.05 6.79
CA VAL A 93 -17.78 -13.22 6.64
C VAL A 93 -17.41 -11.96 5.86
N LEU A 94 -18.23 -11.60 4.87
CA LEU A 94 -18.03 -10.37 4.10
C LEU A 94 -18.14 -9.17 5.05
N ALA A 95 -17.04 -8.46 5.25
CA ALA A 95 -16.92 -7.37 6.21
C ALA A 95 -16.98 -5.98 5.54
N SER A 96 -16.57 -5.88 4.28
CA SER A 96 -16.68 -4.65 3.49
C SER A 96 -16.68 -4.95 2.00
N ALA A 97 -17.34 -4.08 1.24
CA ALA A 97 -17.46 -4.15 -0.21
C ALA A 97 -17.78 -2.75 -0.78
N ASN A 98 -17.67 -2.59 -2.10
CA ASN A 98 -18.12 -1.38 -2.80
C ASN A 98 -19.59 -1.06 -2.48
N GLU A 99 -19.98 0.21 -2.61
CA GLU A 99 -21.31 0.73 -2.28
C GLU A 99 -22.46 -0.17 -2.80
N GLN A 100 -22.39 -0.58 -4.07
CA GLN A 100 -23.43 -1.40 -4.71
C GLN A 100 -23.66 -2.78 -4.06
N TYR A 101 -22.67 -3.31 -3.34
CA TYR A 101 -22.74 -4.59 -2.63
C TYR A 101 -22.82 -4.44 -1.11
N ARG A 102 -22.85 -3.22 -0.57
CA ARG A 102 -22.85 -2.98 0.88
C ARG A 102 -23.99 -3.70 1.62
N ARG A 103 -25.14 -3.89 0.96
CA ARG A 103 -26.30 -4.63 1.50
C ARG A 103 -26.02 -6.09 1.84
N LEU A 104 -24.90 -6.65 1.36
CA LEU A 104 -24.48 -8.05 1.52
C LEU A 104 -23.48 -8.25 2.66
N VAL A 105 -22.91 -7.16 3.19
CA VAL A 105 -21.99 -7.19 4.34
C VAL A 105 -22.69 -7.86 5.53
N GLY A 106 -22.00 -8.80 6.16
CA GLY A 106 -22.50 -9.63 7.26
C GLY A 106 -23.46 -10.75 6.86
N LYS A 107 -23.92 -10.80 5.60
CA LYS A 107 -24.85 -11.84 5.09
C LYS A 107 -24.12 -12.94 4.32
N LEU A 108 -23.16 -12.57 3.49
CA LEU A 108 -22.34 -13.53 2.76
C LEU A 108 -21.25 -14.11 3.66
N SER A 109 -21.13 -15.43 3.65
CA SER A 109 -20.07 -16.12 4.37
C SER A 109 -19.70 -17.44 3.70
N MET A 110 -18.42 -17.81 3.82
CA MET A 110 -17.88 -19.06 3.32
C MET A 110 -17.00 -19.73 4.37
N ALA A 111 -16.85 -21.04 4.30
CA ALA A 111 -15.90 -21.77 5.13
C ALA A 111 -14.46 -21.49 4.69
N LEU A 112 -13.49 -21.77 5.57
CA LEU A 112 -12.10 -21.87 5.14
C LEU A 112 -11.96 -23.00 4.10
N GLY A 113 -11.24 -22.73 3.01
CA GLY A 113 -11.11 -23.64 1.87
C GLY A 113 -12.24 -23.57 0.84
N GLU A 114 -13.37 -22.91 1.14
CA GLU A 114 -14.50 -22.75 0.22
C GLU A 114 -14.35 -21.47 -0.61
N GLY A 115 -14.53 -21.56 -1.92
CA GLY A 115 -14.30 -20.41 -2.79
C GLY A 115 -12.82 -20.09 -2.95
N ILE A 116 -12.49 -19.18 -3.88
CA ILE A 116 -11.12 -18.68 -4.04
C ILE A 116 -10.65 -17.98 -2.75
N ALA A 117 -11.51 -17.15 -2.14
CA ALA A 117 -11.18 -16.44 -0.90
C ALA A 117 -10.98 -17.38 0.29
N GLY A 118 -11.84 -18.38 0.48
CA GLY A 118 -11.61 -19.40 1.52
C GLY A 118 -10.36 -20.23 1.26
N TRP A 119 -10.08 -20.57 0.00
CA TRP A 119 -8.85 -21.28 -0.36
C TRP A 119 -7.60 -20.46 -0.02
N VAL A 120 -7.56 -19.17 -0.38
CA VAL A 120 -6.44 -18.27 -0.06
C VAL A 120 -6.28 -18.11 1.45
N ALA A 121 -7.38 -17.90 2.19
CA ALA A 121 -7.34 -17.78 3.64
C ALA A 121 -6.77 -19.04 4.33
N LEU A 122 -7.11 -20.22 3.81
CA LEU A 122 -6.61 -21.50 4.32
C LEU A 122 -5.12 -21.72 4.00
N HIS A 123 -4.71 -21.46 2.75
CA HIS A 123 -3.36 -21.80 2.28
C HIS A 123 -2.34 -20.67 2.43
N ARG A 124 -2.80 -19.45 2.73
CA ARG A 124 -2.00 -18.21 2.84
C ARG A 124 -1.14 -17.96 1.61
N LYS A 125 -1.71 -18.24 0.44
CA LYS A 125 -1.07 -18.05 -0.86
C LYS A 125 -2.00 -17.21 -1.73
N PRO A 126 -1.54 -16.07 -2.24
CA PRO A 126 -2.37 -15.24 -3.10
C PRO A 126 -2.68 -15.97 -4.41
N VAL A 127 -3.82 -15.61 -5.00
CA VAL A 127 -4.29 -16.11 -6.28
C VAL A 127 -4.59 -14.94 -7.19
N PHE A 128 -4.13 -15.05 -8.44
CA PHE A 128 -4.46 -14.09 -9.50
C PHE A 128 -4.92 -14.86 -10.73
N LEU A 129 -6.19 -14.70 -11.09
CA LEU A 129 -6.83 -15.24 -12.26
C LEU A 129 -7.04 -14.09 -13.25
N LYS A 130 -6.41 -14.19 -14.42
CA LYS A 130 -6.41 -13.11 -15.42
C LYS A 130 -7.69 -13.06 -16.25
N GLU A 131 -8.30 -14.21 -16.48
CA GLU A 131 -9.47 -14.39 -17.33
C GLU A 131 -10.24 -15.64 -16.87
N GLU A 132 -11.49 -15.76 -17.32
CA GLU A 132 -12.36 -16.92 -17.06
C GLU A 132 -12.41 -17.33 -15.58
N ALA A 133 -12.41 -16.34 -14.67
CA ALA A 133 -12.34 -16.62 -13.23
C ALA A 133 -13.46 -17.56 -12.74
N LEU A 134 -14.65 -17.49 -13.34
CA LEU A 134 -15.78 -18.38 -13.07
C LEU A 134 -15.52 -19.86 -13.36
N GLU A 135 -14.60 -20.17 -14.27
CA GLU A 135 -14.26 -21.54 -14.65
C GLU A 135 -13.23 -22.18 -13.69
N ASP A 136 -12.66 -21.40 -12.75
CA ASP A 136 -11.75 -21.96 -11.74
C ASP A 136 -12.52 -22.96 -10.86
N PRO A 137 -12.01 -24.19 -10.67
CA PRO A 137 -12.72 -25.23 -9.90
C PRO A 137 -12.90 -24.87 -8.42
N ARG A 138 -12.16 -23.88 -7.91
CA ARG A 138 -12.31 -23.36 -6.55
C ARG A 138 -13.36 -22.27 -6.47
N PHE A 139 -13.94 -21.83 -7.58
CA PHE A 139 -14.94 -20.77 -7.58
C PHE A 139 -16.17 -21.18 -6.78
N CYS A 140 -16.63 -20.30 -5.90
CA CYS A 140 -17.87 -20.46 -5.15
C CYS A 140 -18.78 -19.32 -5.55
N TYR A 141 -19.88 -19.65 -6.22
CA TYR A 141 -20.74 -18.67 -6.87
C TYR A 141 -21.81 -18.14 -5.93
N PHE A 142 -21.87 -16.81 -5.84
CA PHE A 142 -22.91 -16.08 -5.11
C PHE A 142 -23.74 -15.23 -6.09
N PRO A 143 -25.00 -15.60 -6.39
CA PRO A 143 -25.83 -14.86 -7.33
C PRO A 143 -25.98 -13.37 -7.00
N GLU A 144 -25.95 -13.01 -5.71
CA GLU A 144 -26.09 -11.64 -5.24
C GLU A 144 -24.90 -10.72 -5.60
N LEU A 145 -23.75 -11.32 -5.91
CA LEU A 145 -22.53 -10.60 -6.31
C LEU A 145 -22.49 -10.31 -7.82
N GLU A 146 -23.36 -10.96 -8.61
CA GLU A 146 -23.40 -10.80 -10.07
C GLU A 146 -22.01 -11.06 -10.70
N GLU A 147 -21.36 -12.13 -10.24
CA GLU A 147 -19.94 -12.41 -10.52
C GLU A 147 -19.66 -12.70 -11.99
N GLU A 148 -20.69 -12.99 -12.79
CA GLU A 148 -20.56 -13.17 -14.24
C GLU A 148 -20.13 -11.91 -14.99
N LYS A 149 -20.19 -10.76 -14.32
CA LYS A 149 -19.70 -9.48 -14.85
C LYS A 149 -18.18 -9.36 -14.78
N PHE A 150 -17.50 -10.19 -13.98
CA PHE A 150 -16.06 -10.07 -13.75
C PHE A 150 -15.29 -11.18 -14.45
N GLN A 151 -14.29 -10.78 -15.25
CA GLN A 151 -13.44 -11.71 -15.99
C GLN A 151 -12.21 -12.17 -15.19
N SER A 152 -11.72 -11.30 -14.30
CA SER A 152 -10.46 -11.50 -13.58
C SER A 152 -10.66 -11.34 -12.08
N ILE A 153 -9.86 -12.04 -11.29
CA ILE A 153 -9.91 -11.98 -9.82
C ILE A 153 -8.50 -11.97 -9.25
N MET A 154 -8.28 -11.10 -8.27
CA MET A 154 -7.11 -11.14 -7.39
C MET A 154 -7.56 -11.33 -5.95
N THR A 155 -6.96 -12.29 -5.25
CA THR A 155 -7.25 -12.55 -3.85
C THR A 155 -5.96 -12.78 -3.09
N VAL A 156 -5.83 -12.14 -1.92
CA VAL A 156 -4.59 -12.09 -1.12
C VAL A 156 -4.83 -12.51 0.32
#